data_AF-A0A0Q8LU19-F1
#
_entry.id   AF-A0A0Q8LU19-F1
#
_cell.length_a   1.000
_cell.length_b   1.000
_cell.length_c   1.000
_cell.angle_alpha   90.00
_cell.angle_beta   90.00
_cell.angle_gamma   90.00
#
_symmetry.space_group_name_H-M   'P 1'
#
loop_
_entity.id
_entity.type
_entity.pdbx_description
1 polymer ?
#
loop_
_entity_poly.entity_id
_entity_poly.type
_entity_poly.pdbx_seq_one_letter_code
_entity_poly.pdbx_strand_id
1 'polypeptide(L)' 'MSYRLSRRAEEDLIEIYVASVQAFGVTQAERYQDALEAAFDLIAEFPQIARERSEFDPRVRIHPCKSHVVVYLTQGSQPR' A
#
# COMPACT_ATOMS: atom_id res chain seq x y z
N MET A 1 -4.20 -4.88 13.94
CA MET A 1 -2.73 -4.64 13.90
C MET A 1 -2.52 -3.30 13.24
N SER A 2 -1.64 -2.43 13.76
CA SER A 2 -1.46 -1.07 13.21
C SER A 2 -0.37 -1.05 12.14
N TYR A 3 -0.66 -0.49 10.97
CA TYR A 3 0.38 -0.10 10.00
C TYR A 3 0.77 1.38 10.20
N ARG A 4 1.90 1.78 9.59
CA ARG A 4 2.30 3.19 9.49
C ARG A 4 2.59 3.48 8.04
N LEU A 5 2.12 4.63 7.57
CA LEU A 5 2.48 5.12 6.25
C LEU A 5 3.79 5.89 6.33
N SER A 6 4.63 5.72 5.32
CA SER A 6 5.72 6.66 5.11
C SER A 6 5.15 7.96 4.56
N ARG A 7 5.85 9.09 4.77
CA ARG A 7 5.45 10.37 4.18
C ARG A 7 5.21 10.28 2.67
N ARG A 8 6.06 9.54 1.94
CA ARG A 8 5.89 9.34 0.49
C ARG A 8 4.61 8.57 0.18
N ALA A 9 4.29 7.55 0.96
CA ALA A 9 3.05 6.80 0.77
C ALA A 9 1.80 7.66 1.04
N GLU A 10 1.85 8.59 1.99
CA GLU A 10 0.77 9.57 2.21
C GLU A 10 0.62 10.53 1.02
N GLU A 11 1.74 11.03 0.48
CA GLU A 11 1.77 11.86 -0.72
C GLU A 11 1.20 11.08 -1.94
N ASP A 12 1.60 9.82 -2.13
CA ASP A 12 1.09 8.94 -3.19
C ASP A 12 -0.44 8.75 -3.07
N LEU A 13 -0.98 8.56 -1.87
CA LEU A 13 -2.42 8.40 -1.66
C LEU A 13 -3.20 9.66 -2.07
N ILE A 14 -2.68 10.84 -1.75
CA ILE A 14 -3.27 12.12 -2.14
C ILE A 14 -3.26 12.26 -3.66
N GLU A 15 -2.12 11.99 -4.30
CA GLU A 15 -1.98 12.06 -5.76
C GLU A 15 -2.93 11.09 -6.47
N ILE A 16 -3.01 9.83 -5.99
CA ILE A 16 -3.93 8.82 -6.52
C ILE A 16 -5.37 9.29 -6.39
N TYR A 17 -5.77 9.84 -5.25
CA TYR A 17 -7.13 10.32 -5.05
C TYR A 17 -7.45 11.48 -6.00
N VAL A 18 -6.60 12.50 -6.06
CA VAL A 18 -6.79 13.66 -6.94
C VAL A 18 -6.88 13.24 -8.40
N ALA A 19 -5.95 12.39 -8.86
CA ALA A 19 -5.96 11.87 -10.22
C ALA A 19 -7.23 11.05 -10.52
N SER A 20 -7.67 10.23 -9.55
CA SER A 20 -8.88 9.42 -9.69
C SER A 20 -10.15 10.28 -9.77
N VAL A 21 -10.24 11.35 -8.96
CA VAL A 21 -11.35 12.32 -9.05
C VAL A 21 -11.37 12.98 -10.42
N GLN A 22 -10.22 13.43 -10.92
CA GLN A 22 -10.12 14.10 -12.22
C GLN A 22 -10.48 13.17 -13.39
N ALA A 23 -10.07 11.90 -13.32
CA ALA A 23 -10.27 10.95 -14.41
C ALA A 23 -11.65 10.27 -14.38
N PHE A 24 -12.18 9.98 -13.19
CA PHE A 24 -13.34 9.08 -13.02
C PHE A 24 -14.45 9.63 -12.12
N GLY A 25 -14.23 10.79 -11.48
CA GLY A 25 -15.17 11.39 -10.53
C GLY A 25 -15.05 10.86 -9.10
N VAL A 26 -15.68 11.58 -8.17
CA VAL A 26 -15.52 11.39 -6.72
C VAL A 26 -15.91 9.99 -6.25
N THR A 27 -17.07 9.48 -6.69
CA THR A 27 -17.55 8.15 -6.27
C THR A 27 -16.58 7.03 -6.63
N GLN A 28 -15.90 7.14 -7.77
CA GLN A 28 -14.91 6.14 -8.16
C GLN A 28 -13.61 6.31 -7.36
N ALA A 29 -13.22 7.55 -7.05
CA ALA A 29 -12.06 7.84 -6.21
C ALA A 29 -12.24 7.31 -4.78
N GLU A 30 -13.40 7.53 -4.16
CA GLU A 30 -13.74 7.00 -2.83
C GLU A 30 -13.66 5.47 -2.81
N ARG A 31 -14.30 4.79 -3.77
CA ARG A 31 -14.21 3.32 -3.89
C ARG A 31 -12.78 2.82 -4.10
N TYR A 32 -11.95 3.61 -4.78
CA TYR A 32 -10.54 3.26 -4.98
C TYR A 32 -9.75 3.41 -3.69
N GLN A 33 -10.02 4.47 -2.91
CA GLN A 33 -9.43 4.67 -1.60
C GLN A 33 -9.85 3.56 -0.62
N ASP A 34 -11.13 3.20 -0.55
CA ASP A 34 -11.62 2.08 0.26
C ASP A 34 -10.90 0.76 -0.08
N ALA A 35 -10.63 0.52 -1.37
CA ALA A 35 -9.91 -0.67 -1.80
C ALA A 35 -8.44 -0.68 -1.35
N LEU A 36 -7.78 0.48 -1.31
CA LEU A 36 -6.42 0.62 -0.79
C LEU A 36 -6.40 0.42 0.73
N GLU A 37 -7.35 1.01 1.45
CA GLU A 37 -7.49 0.85 2.91
C GLU A 37 -7.72 -0.62 3.29
N ALA A 38 -8.65 -1.30 2.60
CA ALA A 38 -8.88 -2.73 2.82
C ALA A 38 -7.63 -3.59 2.54
N ALA A 39 -6.82 -3.21 1.54
CA ALA A 39 -5.54 -3.88 1.28
C ALA A 39 -4.53 -3.63 2.41
N PHE A 40 -4.47 -2.43 2.98
CA PHE A 40 -3.61 -2.13 4.12
C PHE A 40 -4.01 -2.92 5.36
N ASP A 41 -5.31 -3.03 5.64
CA ASP A 41 -5.83 -3.82 6.75
C ASP A 41 -5.48 -5.31 6.58
N LEU A 42 -5.67 -5.85 5.38
CA LEU A 42 -5.29 -7.23 5.05
C LEU A 42 -3.79 -7.48 5.26
N ILE A 43 -2.95 -6.56 4.80
CA ILE A 43 -1.50 -6.64 4.98
C ILE A 43 -1.13 -6.53 6.46
N ALA A 44 -1.79 -5.64 7.21
CA ALA A 44 -1.54 -5.47 8.63
C ALA A 44 -1.93 -6.73 9.42
N GLU A 45 -3.01 -7.41 9.05
CA GLU A 45 -3.44 -8.67 9.65
C GLU A 45 -2.56 -9.86 9.23
N PHE A 46 -2.13 -9.90 7.97
CA PHE A 46 -1.27 -10.96 7.42
C PHE A 46 -0.01 -10.39 6.75
N PRO A 47 0.99 -9.91 7.53
CA PRO A 47 2.16 -9.21 6.97
C PRO A 47 3.05 -10.07 6.07
N GLN A 48 2.84 -11.38 6.04
CA GLN A 48 3.60 -12.32 5.21
C GLN A 48 2.84 -12.76 3.94
N ILE A 49 1.66 -12.20 3.67
CA ILE A 49 0.79 -12.58 2.54
C ILE A 49 1.46 -12.39 1.16
N ALA A 50 2.36 -11.42 1.04
CA ALA A 50 3.15 -11.21 -0.17
C ALA A 50 4.58 -11.72 0.03
N ARG A 51 5.16 -12.31 -1.02
CA ARG A 51 6.55 -12.81 -1.00
C ARG A 51 7.54 -11.67 -0.74
N GLU A 52 8.52 -11.92 0.12
CA GLU A 52 9.66 -11.01 0.31
C GLU A 52 10.56 -11.01 -0.93
N ARG A 53 10.91 -9.81 -1.37
CA ARG A 53 11.77 -9.53 -2.51
C ARG A 53 13.12 -9.07 -2.02
N SER A 54 14.07 -10.00 -1.99
CA SER A 54 15.43 -9.77 -1.53
C SER A 54 16.29 -9.03 -2.56
N GLU A 55 15.76 -8.80 -3.77
CA GLU A 55 16.39 -7.96 -4.79
C GLU A 55 16.40 -6.46 -4.43
N PHE A 56 15.64 -6.04 -3.42
CA PHE A 56 15.63 -4.67 -2.91
C PHE A 56 16.35 -4.58 -1.55
N ASP A 57 16.95 -3.41 -1.27
CA ASP A 57 17.52 -3.06 0.02
C ASP A 57 16.87 -1.77 0.56
N PRO A 58 16.15 -1.79 1.70
CA PRO A 58 15.82 -2.98 2.50
C PRO A 58 14.88 -3.94 1.76
N ARG A 59 14.82 -5.20 2.22
CA ARG A 59 13.95 -6.23 1.62
C ARG A 59 12.49 -5.85 1.77
N VAL A 60 11.79 -5.67 0.64
CA VAL A 60 10.38 -5.26 0.62
C VAL A 60 9.46 -6.42 0.29
N ARG A 61 8.18 -6.24 0.61
CA ARG A 61 7.06 -7.03 0.10
C ARG A 61 6.19 -6.14 -0.78
N ILE A 62 5.64 -6.71 -1.84
CA ILE A 62 4.80 -5.98 -2.81
C ILE A 62 3.46 -6.71 -2.95
N HIS A 63 2.38 -6.05 -2.56
CA HIS A 63 1.01 -6.57 -2.68
C HIS A 63 0.24 -5.81 -3.77
N PRO A 64 -0.25 -6.49 -4.82
CA PRO A 64 -1.07 -5.84 -5.85
C PRO A 64 -2.41 -5.32 -5.30
N CYS A 65 -2.79 -4.09 -5.65
CA CYS A 65 -4.10 -3.52 -5.30
C CYS A 65 -4.67 -2.75 -6.49
N LYS A 66 -5.62 -3.37 -7.20
CA LYS A 66 -6.24 -2.82 -8.41
C LYS A 66 -5.16 -2.44 -9.44
N SER A 67 -5.07 -1.17 -9.82
CA SER A 67 -4.09 -0.67 -10.79
C SER A 67 -2.76 -0.23 -10.16
N HIS A 68 -2.65 -0.27 -8.84
CA HIS A 68 -1.47 0.13 -8.09
C HIS A 68 -0.89 -1.06 -7.30
N VAL A 69 0.26 -0.85 -6.68
CA VAL A 69 0.90 -1.84 -5.80
C VAL A 69 1.22 -1.19 -4.46
N VAL A 70 1.04 -1.93 -3.38
CA VAL A 70 1.43 -1.53 -2.03
C VAL A 70 2.79 -2.14 -1.73
N VAL A 71 3.79 -1.28 -1.55
CA VAL A 71 5.14 -1.68 -1.16
C VAL A 71 5.29 -1.47 0.35
N TYR A 72 5.68 -2.50 1.09
CA TYR A 72 5.76 -2.43 2.55
C TYR A 72 6.91 -3.24 3.13
N LEU A 73 7.24 -2.90 4.38
CA LEU A 73 8.22 -3.58 5.23
C LEU A 73 7.50 -4.13 6.46
N THR A 74 7.94 -5.27 6.97
CA THR A 74 7.45 -5.82 8.24
C THR A 74 8.39 -5.41 9.37
N GLN A 75 7.88 -4.90 10.50
CA GLN A 75 8.72 -4.66 11.67
C GLN A 75 9.16 -6.02 12.25
N GLY A 76 10.40 -6.42 11.96
CA GLY A 76 10.94 -7.75 12.27
C GLY A 76 11.89 -8.29 11.21
N SER A 77 11.86 -7.75 9.99
CA SER A 77 12.86 -8.02 8.94
C SER A 77 14.06 -7.09 9.11
N GLN A 78 14.70 -7.13 10.28
CA GLN A 78 16.04 -6.60 10.47
C GLN A 78 17.02 -7.77 10.25
N PRO A 79 18.02 -7.66 9.36
CA PRO A 79 19.05 -8.69 9.28
C PRO A 79 19.77 -8.74 10.63
N ARG A 80 19.97 -9.95 11.15
CA ARG A 80 21.00 -10.17 12.17
C ARG A 80 22.37 -9.91 11.59
#